data_AF-W8F2R4-F1
#
_entry.id   AF-W8F2R4-F1
#
_cell.length_a   1.000
_cell.length_b   1.000
_cell.length_c   1.000
_cell.angle_alpha   90.00
_cell.angle_beta   90.00
_cell.angle_gamma   90.00
#
_symmetry.space_group_name_H-M   'P 1'
#
loop_
_entity.id
_entity.type
_entity.pdbx_description
1 polymer ?
#
loop_
_entity_poly.entity_id
_entity_poly.type
_entity_poly.pdbx_seq_one_letter_code
_entity_poly.pdbx_strand_id
1 'polypeptide(L)'
;MGYPEATDLTDRQLLEEVQRSYHTFHIHINEASYKDDPKVLGYWKKLLGERLIILNDYNALAETIAATVAVIHGVELSQVLSSFDQKTAGTVKNALVHVSSSLTTTPKPTGGGGLLSRIFKL
;
A
#
# COMPACT_ATOMS: atom_id res chain seq x y z
N MET A 1 20.14 12.14 33.40
CA MET A 1 18.85 12.19 32.68
C MET A 1 18.73 10.91 31.89
N GLY A 2 17.93 9.95 32.36
CA GLY A 2 17.73 8.67 31.67
C GLY A 2 16.88 8.88 30.41
N TYR A 3 17.15 8.11 29.37
CA TYR A 3 16.32 8.09 28.17
C TYR A 3 14.87 7.69 28.54
N PRO A 4 13.85 8.28 27.90
CA PRO A 4 12.48 7.81 28.08
C PRO A 4 12.42 6.30 27.76
N GLU A 5 11.66 5.58 28.57
CA GLU A 5 11.38 4.16 28.40
C GLU A 5 10.93 3.88 26.96
N ALA A 6 11.59 2.93 26.29
CA ALA A 6 11.15 2.47 24.98
C ALA A 6 9.76 1.84 25.14
N THR A 7 8.76 2.42 24.46
CA THR A 7 7.40 1.89 24.47
C THR A 7 7.23 0.90 23.33
N ASP A 8 6.71 -0.29 23.63
CA ASP A 8 6.37 -1.27 22.61
C ASP A 8 5.17 -0.80 21.77
N LEU A 9 5.33 -0.83 20.45
CA LEU A 9 4.27 -0.51 19.49
C LEU A 9 3.85 -1.77 18.75
N THR A 10 2.55 -1.88 18.48
CA THR A 10 2.06 -2.94 17.59
C THR A 10 2.44 -2.64 16.14
N ASP A 11 2.54 -3.70 15.34
CA ASP A 11 2.73 -3.65 13.88
C ASP A 11 1.72 -2.70 13.19
N ARG A 12 0.46 -2.72 13.63
CA ARG A 12 -0.58 -1.85 13.10
C ARG A 12 -0.37 -0.38 13.47
N GLN A 13 -0.05 -0.08 14.73
CA GLN A 13 0.20 1.30 15.16
C GLN A 13 1.43 1.88 14.45
N LEU A 14 2.49 1.08 14.30
CA LEU A 14 3.67 1.50 13.57
C LEU A 14 3.34 1.78 12.10
N LEU A 15 2.55 0.91 11.46
CA LEU A 15 2.12 1.14 10.07
C LEU A 15 1.27 2.41 9.96
N GLU A 16 0.32 2.64 10.87
CA GLU A 16 -0.52 3.84 10.87
C GLU A 16 0.32 5.11 10.97
N GLU A 17 1.32 5.14 11.86
CA GLU A 17 2.23 6.28 11.99
C GLU A 17 3.07 6.52 10.73
N VAL A 18 3.59 5.45 10.11
CA VAL A 18 4.34 5.57 8.84
C VAL A 18 3.44 6.05 7.70
N GLN A 19 2.19 5.56 7.63
CA GLN A 19 1.24 5.91 6.58
C GLN A 19 0.76 7.37 6.65
N ARG A 20 0.92 8.06 7.78
CA ARG A 20 0.64 9.51 7.88
C ARG A 20 1.61 10.35 7.05
N SER A 21 2.85 9.89 6.91
CA SER A 21 3.94 10.66 6.27
C SER A 21 4.40 10.06 4.95
N TYR A 22 4.15 8.77 4.72
CA TYR A 22 4.66 8.03 3.57
C TYR A 22 3.60 7.16 2.88
N HIS A 23 3.77 6.95 1.58
CA HIS A 23 3.02 5.93 0.85
C HIS A 23 3.67 4.57 1.04
N THR A 24 3.19 3.80 2.02
CA THR A 24 3.69 2.44 2.29
C THR A 24 3.04 1.41 1.37
N PHE A 25 3.88 0.58 0.73
CA PHE A 25 3.49 -0.60 -0.05
C PHE A 25 4.36 -1.79 0.34
N HIS A 26 3.84 -2.99 0.16
CA HIS A 26 4.63 -4.22 0.28
C HIS A 26 4.64 -4.94 -1.06
N ILE A 27 5.83 -5.23 -1.58
CA ILE A 27 6.01 -5.98 -2.83
C ILE A 27 6.46 -7.39 -2.45
N HIS A 28 5.59 -8.37 -2.69
CA HIS A 28 5.90 -9.78 -2.50
C HIS A 28 6.32 -10.41 -3.82
N ILE A 29 7.51 -11.01 -3.86
CA ILE A 29 8.05 -11.67 -5.06
C ILE A 29 7.79 -13.18 -4.93
N ASN A 30 6.95 -13.71 -5.81
CA ASN A 30 6.55 -15.11 -5.80
C ASN A 30 7.65 -16.09 -6.22
N GLU A 31 8.75 -15.62 -6.81
CA GLU A 31 9.91 -16.45 -7.13
C GLU A 31 10.88 -16.63 -5.93
N ALA A 32 10.61 -15.97 -4.80
CA ALA A 32 11.39 -16.08 -3.58
C ALA A 32 10.98 -17.28 -2.70
N SER A 33 11.65 -17.46 -1.55
CA SER A 33 11.49 -18.60 -0.65
C SER A 33 10.07 -18.81 -0.09
N TYR A 34 9.22 -17.77 -0.10
CA TYR A 34 7.82 -17.82 0.37
C TYR A 34 6.82 -17.70 -0.79
N LYS A 35 7.04 -18.47 -1.85
CA LYS A 35 6.15 -18.54 -3.01
C LYS A 35 4.73 -18.93 -2.58
N ASP A 36 3.76 -18.05 -2.88
CA ASP A 36 2.33 -18.29 -2.67
C ASP A 36 1.96 -18.76 -1.25
N ASP A 37 2.75 -18.42 -0.22
CA ASP A 37 2.45 -18.82 1.15
C ASP A 37 1.19 -18.09 1.65
N PRO A 38 0.08 -18.81 1.91
CA PRO A 38 -1.19 -18.19 2.28
C PRO A 38 -1.14 -17.51 3.65
N LYS A 39 -0.23 -17.91 4.54
CA LYS A 39 -0.06 -17.27 5.85
C LYS A 39 0.62 -15.91 5.70
N VAL A 40 1.68 -15.85 4.91
CA VAL A 40 2.44 -14.61 4.67
C VAL A 40 1.58 -13.61 3.89
N LEU A 41 1.01 -14.05 2.76
CA LEU A 41 0.14 -13.21 1.94
C LEU A 41 -1.13 -12.79 2.69
N GLY A 42 -1.73 -13.70 3.47
CA GLY A 42 -2.91 -13.41 4.28
C GLY A 42 -2.64 -12.36 5.37
N TYR A 43 -1.49 -12.45 6.04
CA TYR A 43 -1.08 -11.46 7.03
C TYR A 43 -0.89 -10.07 6.40
N TRP A 44 -0.11 -9.97 5.32
CA TRP A 44 0.10 -8.69 4.63
C TRP A 44 -1.19 -8.13 4.02
N LYS A 45 -2.04 -8.98 3.45
CA LYS A 45 -3.35 -8.56 2.92
C LYS A 45 -4.27 -8.02 4.02
N LYS A 46 -4.22 -8.58 5.23
CA LYS A 46 -4.99 -8.06 6.39
C LYS A 46 -4.48 -6.70 6.86
N LEU A 47 -3.17 -6.47 6.74
CA LEU A 47 -2.50 -5.29 7.29
C LEU A 47 -2.45 -4.11 6.30
N LEU A 48 -2.19 -4.38 5.01
CA LEU A 48 -2.05 -3.37 3.95
C LEU A 48 -3.20 -3.36 2.93
N GLY A 49 -4.05 -4.39 2.92
CA GLY A 49 -5.15 -4.50 1.95
C GLY A 49 -4.64 -4.53 0.52
N GLU A 50 -5.10 -3.56 -0.27
CA GLU A 50 -4.77 -3.44 -1.69
C GLU A 50 -3.39 -2.81 -1.96
N ARG A 51 -2.67 -2.34 -0.92
CA ARG A 51 -1.27 -1.88 -1.01
C ARG A 51 -0.25 -3.02 -1.00
N LEU A 52 -0.73 -4.27 -1.00
CA LEU A 52 0.06 -5.48 -1.24
C LEU A 52 0.15 -5.74 -2.75
N ILE A 53 1.35 -5.61 -3.31
CA ILE A 53 1.65 -5.90 -4.71
C ILE A 53 2.29 -7.29 -4.77
N ILE A 54 1.70 -8.20 -5.53
CA ILE A 54 2.26 -9.55 -5.74
C ILE A 54 2.88 -9.58 -7.13
N LEU A 55 4.17 -9.88 -7.20
CA LEU A 55 4.96 -9.91 -8.42
C LEU A 55 5.43 -11.34 -8.71
N ASN A 56 5.14 -11.81 -9.92
CA ASN A 56 5.48 -13.16 -10.35
C ASN A 56 6.81 -13.26 -11.13
N ASP A 57 7.38 -12.13 -11.55
CA ASP A 57 8.64 -12.06 -12.29
C ASP A 57 9.52 -10.98 -11.64
N TYR A 58 10.63 -11.38 -11.01
CA TYR A 58 11.51 -10.44 -10.31
C TYR A 58 12.13 -9.40 -11.26
N ASN A 59 12.23 -9.69 -12.57
CA ASN A 59 12.82 -8.75 -13.53
C ASN A 59 11.96 -7.50 -13.72
N ALA A 60 10.65 -7.60 -13.49
CA ALA A 60 9.71 -6.49 -13.60
C ALA A 60 9.62 -5.62 -12.32
N LEU A 61 10.50 -5.85 -11.33
CA LEU A 61 10.46 -5.15 -10.05
C LEU A 61 10.72 -3.66 -10.21
N ALA A 62 11.71 -3.29 -11.03
CA ALA A 62 12.09 -1.90 -11.24
C ALA A 62 10.95 -1.12 -11.91
N GLU A 63 10.35 -1.71 -12.95
CA GLU A 63 9.23 -1.15 -13.68
C GLU A 63 7.97 -1.07 -12.82
N THR A 64 7.75 -2.05 -11.93
CA THR A 64 6.64 -2.02 -10.97
C THR A 64 6.78 -0.86 -9.99
N ILE A 65 7.98 -0.63 -9.45
CA ILE A 65 8.24 0.52 -8.55
C ILE A 65 8.06 1.83 -9.32
N ALA A 66 8.65 1.96 -10.51
CA ALA A 66 8.53 3.15 -11.35
C ALA A 66 7.06 3.46 -11.67
N ALA A 67 6.28 2.44 -12.02
CA ALA A 67 4.87 2.59 -12.31
C ALA A 67 4.03 2.93 -11.06
N THR A 68 4.36 2.36 -9.91
CA THR A 68 3.71 2.72 -8.64
C THR A 68 3.91 4.20 -8.33
N VAL A 69 5.15 4.69 -8.43
CA VAL A 69 5.50 6.09 -8.19
C VAL A 69 4.80 7.01 -9.19
N ALA A 70 4.81 6.66 -10.48
CA ALA A 70 4.14 7.45 -11.51
C ALA A 70 2.63 7.58 -11.26
N VAL A 71 1.96 6.48 -10.88
CA VAL A 71 0.52 6.48 -10.55
C VAL A 71 0.25 7.34 -9.30
N ILE A 72 1.11 7.30 -8.28
CA ILE A 72 1.00 8.16 -7.09
C ILE A 72 1.12 9.65 -7.47
N HIS A 73 1.97 9.97 -8.45
CA HIS A 73 2.11 11.31 -8.99
C HIS A 73 0.99 11.71 -9.98
N GLY A 74 -0.03 10.86 -10.17
CA GLY A 74 -1.20 11.16 -10.99
C GLY A 74 -1.03 10.86 -12.49
N VAL A 75 0.01 10.11 -12.87
CA VAL A 75 0.19 9.66 -14.25
C VAL A 75 -0.73 8.46 -14.50
N GLU A 76 -1.43 8.48 -15.63
CA GLU A 76 -2.28 7.37 -16.06
C GLU A 76 -1.47 6.08 -16.26
N LEU A 77 -1.91 4.98 -15.64
CA LEU A 77 -1.22 3.69 -15.71
C LEU A 77 -1.01 3.25 -17.18
N SER A 78 -1.98 3.52 -18.06
CA SER A 78 -1.88 3.20 -19.49
C SER A 78 -0.71 3.90 -20.19
N GLN A 79 -0.40 5.15 -19.82
CA GLN A 79 0.72 5.89 -20.37
C GLN A 79 2.05 5.31 -19.89
N VAL A 80 2.15 4.95 -18.61
CA VAL A 80 3.35 4.32 -18.06
C VAL A 80 3.61 2.97 -18.73
N LEU A 81 2.58 2.13 -18.86
CA LEU A 81 2.69 0.81 -19.48
C LEU A 81 3.10 0.87 -20.96
N SER A 82 2.77 1.96 -21.67
CA SER A 82 3.19 2.15 -23.07
C SER A 82 4.71 2.37 -23.23
N SER A 83 5.42 2.68 -22.14
CA SER A 83 6.85 2.93 -22.13
C SER A 83 7.67 1.65 -21.90
N PHE A 84 7.02 0.51 -21.64
CA PHE A 84 7.66 -0.78 -21.39
C PHE A 84 7.44 -1.75 -22.56
N ASP A 85 8.25 -2.82 -22.61
CA ASP A 85 7.97 -3.93 -23.53
C ASP A 85 6.67 -4.66 -23.14
N GLN A 86 6.06 -5.35 -24.10
CA GLN A 86 4.75 -5.98 -23.91
C GLN A 86 4.73 -7.02 -22.77
N LYS A 87 5.83 -7.74 -22.54
CA LYS A 87 5.90 -8.76 -21.49
C LYS A 87 5.91 -8.07 -20.11
N THR A 88 6.81 -7.11 -19.92
CA THR A 88 6.92 -6.37 -18.66
C THR A 88 5.66 -5.56 -18.36
N ALA A 89 5.08 -4.89 -19.37
CA ALA A 89 3.82 -4.18 -19.23
C ALA A 89 2.67 -5.09 -18.76
N GLY A 90 2.60 -6.32 -19.26
CA GLY A 90 1.61 -7.31 -18.81
C GLY A 90 1.77 -7.68 -17.33
N THR A 91 3.00 -7.93 -16.88
CA THR A 91 3.30 -8.25 -15.48
C THR A 91 2.98 -7.09 -14.55
N VAL A 92 3.45 -5.89 -14.89
CA VAL A 92 3.24 -4.66 -14.11
C VAL A 92 1.75 -4.32 -14.01
N LYS A 93 1.00 -4.46 -15.11
CA LYS A 93 -0.45 -4.24 -15.14
C LYS A 93 -1.19 -5.17 -14.17
N ASN A 94 -0.88 -6.46 -14.20
CA ASN A 94 -1.52 -7.44 -13.31
C ASN A 94 -1.21 -7.17 -11.84
N ALA A 95 0.02 -6.75 -11.54
CA ALA A 95 0.47 -6.43 -10.19
C ALA A 95 -0.18 -5.15 -9.63
N LEU A 96 -0.39 -4.13 -10.47
CA LEU A 96 -0.88 -2.80 -10.07
C LEU A 96 -2.38 -2.60 -10.15
N VAL A 97 -3.14 -3.53 -10.76
CA VAL A 97 -4.60 -3.34 -10.95
C VAL A 97 -5.35 -3.19 -9.61
N HIS A 98 -4.81 -3.77 -8.54
CA HIS A 98 -5.38 -3.64 -7.19
C HIS A 98 -5.02 -2.30 -6.55
N VAL A 99 -3.82 -1.77 -6.81
CA VAL A 99 -3.32 -0.52 -6.22
C VAL A 99 -4.03 0.71 -6.78
N SER A 100 -4.34 0.73 -8.09
CA SER A 100 -5.05 1.85 -8.71
C SER A 100 -6.47 2.03 -8.14
N SER A 101 -7.13 0.92 -7.79
CA SER A 101 -8.46 0.92 -7.14
C SER A 101 -8.42 1.52 -5.73
N SER A 102 -7.34 1.29 -4.99
CA SER A 102 -7.21 1.77 -3.60
C SER A 102 -6.78 3.22 -3.52
N LEU A 103 -5.97 3.69 -4.48
CA LEU A 103 -5.57 5.10 -4.56
C LEU A 103 -6.73 6.01 -4.97
N THR A 104 -7.69 5.48 -5.73
CA THR A 104 -8.93 6.20 -6.10
C THR A 104 -10.01 6.15 -5.03
N THR A 105 -9.92 5.23 -4.07
CA THR A 105 -10.81 5.19 -2.92
C THR A 105 -10.32 6.18 -1.87
N THR A 106 -10.74 7.43 -2.02
CA THR A 106 -10.74 8.41 -0.92
C THR A 106 -11.37 7.75 0.32
N PRO A 107 -10.79 7.87 1.53
CA PRO A 107 -11.42 7.33 2.72
C PRO A 107 -12.83 7.89 2.82
N LYS A 108 -13.83 6.99 2.80
CA LYS A 108 -15.21 7.34 3.15
C LYS A 108 -15.14 8.08 4.49
N PRO A 109 -15.66 9.32 4.60
CA PRO A 109 -15.81 9.95 5.90
C PRO A 109 -16.80 9.09 6.69
N THR A 110 -16.29 8.27 7.59
CA THR A 110 -17.10 7.59 8.60
C THR A 110 -17.63 8.70 9.49
N GLY A 111 -18.86 9.14 9.20
CA GLY A 111 -19.59 10.11 9.98
C GLY A 111 -19.76 9.63 11.42
N GLY A 112 -18.86 10.06 12.29
CA GLY A 112 -18.99 10.05 13.75
C GLY A 112 -19.36 11.45 14.23
N GLY A 113 -20.39 12.05 13.64
CA GLY A 113 -20.96 13.30 14.11
C GLY A 113 -21.87 13.04 15.31
N GLY A 114 -21.46 13.46 16.50
CA GLY A 114 -22.40 13.63 17.62
C GLY A 114 -21.88 13.30 19.01
N LEU A 115 -20.79 13.92 19.48
CA LEU A 115 -20.53 13.92 20.93
C LEU A 115 -19.88 15.19 21.51
N LEU A 116 -19.69 16.26 20.73
CA LEU A 116 -19.07 17.50 21.20
C LEU A 116 -20.04 18.69 21.36
N SER A 117 -21.32 18.54 21.03
CA SER A 117 -22.32 19.63 21.13
C SER A 117 -22.90 19.84 22.54
N ARG A 118 -22.47 19.08 23.56
CA ARG A 118 -23.09 19.13 24.90
C ARG A 118 -22.28 19.82 26.00
N ILE A 119 -21.13 20.42 25.69
CA ILE A 119 -20.24 20.98 26.73
C ILE A 119 -20.27 22.52 26.79
N PHE A 120 -20.79 23.22 25.77
CA PHE A 120 -20.94 24.68 25.81
C PHE A 120 -22.42 25.09 25.80
N LYS A 121 -23.07 24.89 26.95
CA LYS A 121 -24.28 25.66 27.30
C LYS A 121 -24.39 25.75 28.82
N LEU A 122 -23.76 26.78 29.38
CA LEU A 122 -24.21 27.46 30.60
C LEU A 122 -23.85 28.93 30.48
#